data_AF-A0A8J8JKI3-F1
#
_entry.id   AF-A0A8J8JKI3-F1
#
_cell.length_a   1.000
_cell.length_b   1.000
_cell.length_c   1.000
_cell.angle_alpha   90.00
_cell.angle_beta   90.00
_cell.angle_gamma   90.00
#
_symmetry.space_group_name_H-M   'P 1'
#
loop_
_entity.id
_entity.type
_entity.pdbx_description
1 polymer ?
#
loop_
_entity_poly.entity_id
_entity_poly.type
_entity_poly.pdbx_seq_one_letter_code
_entity_poly.pdbx_strand_id
1 'polypeptide(L)'
;MEVPFIAFRTPEGRFVIDAYFVEFLSLGPRKTVLIKDPSRENFTDSAADPLPVLLKGDLKNFFRELFEKLEMTSEEVLSKRVSHMRRWSFLRILGIPSGHGRHVATDEILAQVERENSLGLSILKSVLGVKSVDDFDSRRIMVEGVLYKDIRVVSGRIVEIDGREDKVYTNLLKIDPAFRTAFYSAYFRRTFLPKEIEKRAQDFSYSQQAT
;
A
#
# COMPACT_ATOMS: atom_id res chain seq x y z
N MET A 1 -21.02 -1.97 3.05
CA MET A 1 -20.32 -0.85 2.39
C MET A 1 -19.75 -1.41 1.11
N GLU A 2 -20.03 -0.75 -0.01
CA GLU A 2 -19.67 -1.25 -1.33
C GLU A 2 -18.44 -0.44 -1.80
N VAL A 3 -17.31 -1.11 -1.97
CA VAL A 3 -16.02 -0.48 -2.26
C VAL A 3 -15.71 -0.64 -3.76
N PRO A 4 -15.38 0.45 -4.48
CA PRO A 4 -15.04 0.36 -5.89
C PRO A 4 -13.61 -0.13 -6.10
N PHE A 5 -13.45 -0.93 -7.15
CA PHE A 5 -12.18 -1.45 -7.65
C PHE A 5 -12.08 -1.20 -9.15
N ILE A 6 -10.93 -0.73 -9.62
CA ILE A 6 -10.66 -0.61 -11.07
C ILE A 6 -10.17 -1.96 -11.56
N ALA A 7 -10.90 -2.56 -12.50
CA ALA A 7 -10.48 -3.76 -13.20
C ALA A 7 -9.55 -3.39 -14.36
N PHE A 8 -8.44 -4.12 -14.49
CA PHE A 8 -7.48 -3.91 -15.55
C PHE A 8 -6.83 -5.22 -16.00
N ARG A 9 -6.32 -5.21 -17.23
CA ARG A 9 -5.62 -6.33 -17.85
C ARG A 9 -4.18 -5.96 -18.14
N THR A 10 -3.29 -6.90 -17.83
CA THR A 10 -1.85 -6.89 -18.16
C THR A 10 -1.53 -8.16 -18.96
N PRO A 11 -0.29 -8.30 -19.49
CA PRO A 11 0.15 -9.57 -20.08
C PRO A 11 0.08 -10.76 -19.11
N GLU A 12 0.19 -10.50 -17.81
CA GLU A 12 0.20 -11.53 -16.76
C GLU A 12 -1.21 -11.98 -16.36
N GLY A 13 -2.24 -11.20 -16.70
CA GLY A 13 -3.62 -11.58 -16.42
C GLY A 13 -4.55 -10.40 -16.17
N ARG A 14 -5.70 -10.71 -15.57
CA ARG A 14 -6.71 -9.73 -15.15
C ARG A 14 -6.55 -9.49 -13.65
N PHE A 15 -6.53 -8.24 -13.25
CA PHE A 15 -6.39 -7.81 -11.87
C PHE A 15 -7.37 -6.70 -11.55
N VAL A 16 -7.55 -6.46 -10.26
CA VAL A 16 -8.33 -5.33 -9.77
C VAL A 16 -7.52 -4.59 -8.72
N ILE A 17 -7.68 -3.27 -8.65
CA ILE A 17 -7.09 -2.45 -7.58
C ILE A 17 -8.17 -1.63 -6.90
N ASP A 18 -8.12 -1.56 -5.58
CA ASP A 18 -8.96 -0.67 -4.80
C ASP A 18 -8.89 0.76 -5.34
N ALA A 19 -10.04 1.38 -5.55
CA ALA A 19 -10.14 2.70 -6.15
C ALA A 19 -10.53 3.81 -5.16
N TYR A 20 -10.63 3.51 -3.85
CA TYR A 20 -11.01 4.46 -2.81
C TYR A 20 -9.95 4.54 -1.69
N PHE A 21 -9.68 3.43 -1.00
CA PHE A 21 -8.73 3.35 0.10
C PHE A 21 -7.27 3.42 -0.31
N VAL A 22 -6.93 3.16 -1.57
CA VAL A 22 -5.55 3.28 -2.08
C VAL A 22 -4.96 4.68 -1.89
N GLU A 23 -5.81 5.71 -1.87
CA GLU A 23 -5.41 7.11 -1.64
C GLU A 23 -5.11 7.42 -0.18
N PHE A 24 -5.66 6.63 0.75
CA PHE A 24 -5.54 6.87 2.20
C PHE A 24 -4.49 6.00 2.88
N LEU A 25 -3.66 5.30 2.09
CA LEU A 25 -2.56 4.51 2.62
C LEU A 25 -1.29 5.35 2.79
N SER A 26 -0.76 5.32 4.01
CA SER A 26 0.43 6.08 4.41
C SER A 26 1.70 5.62 3.71
N LEU A 27 1.84 4.31 3.48
CA LEU A 27 3.06 3.72 2.91
C LEU A 27 2.79 3.19 1.50
N GLY A 28 3.69 3.52 0.57
CA GLY A 28 3.68 3.02 -0.81
C GLY A 28 3.52 1.49 -0.92
N PRO A 29 4.29 0.68 -0.17
CA PRO A 29 4.17 -0.77 -0.22
C PRO A 29 2.76 -1.28 0.05
N ARG A 30 2.03 -0.63 0.97
CA ARG A 30 0.69 -1.05 1.35
C ARG A 30 -0.31 -0.79 0.22
N LYS A 31 -0.05 0.16 -0.68
CA LYS A 31 -0.91 0.38 -1.86
C LYS A 31 -0.93 -0.84 -2.77
N THR A 32 0.20 -1.54 -2.88
CA THR A 32 0.34 -2.73 -3.73
C THR A 32 -0.50 -3.91 -3.25
N VAL A 33 -0.71 -4.06 -1.92
CA VAL A 33 -1.51 -5.18 -1.38
C VAL A 33 -3.01 -5.03 -1.63
N LEU A 34 -3.45 -3.85 -2.09
CA LEU A 34 -4.82 -3.63 -2.54
C LEU A 34 -5.08 -4.12 -3.97
N ILE A 35 -4.05 -4.58 -4.67
CA ILE A 35 -4.19 -5.27 -5.94
C ILE A 35 -4.58 -6.73 -5.67
N LYS A 36 -5.66 -7.18 -6.31
CA LYS A 36 -6.24 -8.51 -6.10
C LYS A 36 -6.47 -9.22 -7.42
N ASP A 37 -6.51 -10.54 -7.33
CA ASP A 37 -6.97 -11.43 -8.40
C ASP A 37 -8.50 -11.53 -8.32
N PRO A 38 -9.24 -11.02 -9.33
CA PRO A 38 -10.70 -11.01 -9.30
C PRO A 38 -11.32 -12.41 -9.31
N SER A 39 -10.58 -13.46 -9.68
CA SER A 39 -11.08 -14.84 -9.65
C SER A 39 -11.19 -15.42 -8.24
N ARG A 40 -10.56 -14.78 -7.24
CA ARG A 40 -10.46 -15.28 -5.87
C ARG A 40 -11.40 -14.61 -4.89
N GLU A 41 -12.15 -13.60 -5.32
CA GLU A 41 -13.01 -12.79 -4.45
C GLU A 41 -14.35 -12.52 -5.13
N ASN A 42 -15.35 -12.13 -4.35
CA ASN A 42 -16.68 -11.86 -4.88
C ASN A 42 -16.79 -10.39 -5.29
N PHE A 43 -16.69 -10.15 -6.60
CA PHE A 43 -16.90 -8.83 -7.21
C PHE A 43 -18.23 -8.79 -7.97
N THR A 44 -18.87 -7.63 -7.98
CA THR A 44 -20.09 -7.35 -8.75
C THR A 44 -19.88 -6.20 -9.73
N ASP A 45 -20.63 -6.20 -10.84
CA ASP A 45 -20.61 -5.09 -11.81
C ASP A 45 -21.53 -3.93 -11.40
N SER A 46 -22.33 -4.12 -10.34
CA SER A 46 -23.31 -3.13 -9.86
C SER A 46 -23.27 -3.00 -8.35
N ALA A 47 -23.48 -1.77 -7.88
CA ALA A 47 -23.54 -1.37 -6.48
C ALA A 47 -24.68 -0.35 -6.31
N ALA A 48 -25.43 -0.43 -5.21
CA ALA A 48 -26.60 0.44 -4.99
C ALA A 48 -26.19 1.84 -4.50
N ASP A 49 -25.13 1.91 -3.70
CA ASP A 49 -24.61 3.07 -3.00
C ASP A 49 -23.08 2.94 -2.77
N PRO A 50 -22.29 2.92 -3.87
CA PRO A 50 -20.86 2.70 -3.80
C PRO A 50 -20.11 3.90 -3.19
N LEU A 51 -18.98 3.62 -2.55
CA LEU A 51 -17.98 4.67 -2.31
C LEU A 51 -17.53 5.28 -3.64
N PRO A 52 -17.13 6.56 -3.67
CA PRO A 52 -16.67 7.19 -4.90
C PRO A 52 -15.36 6.56 -5.40
N VAL A 53 -15.10 6.64 -6.71
CA VAL A 53 -13.79 6.32 -7.27
C VAL A 53 -12.87 7.52 -7.06
N LEU A 54 -11.86 7.38 -6.21
CA LEU A 54 -10.85 8.41 -5.92
C LEU A 54 -9.56 8.21 -6.70
N LEU A 55 -9.19 6.96 -7.01
CA LEU A 55 -8.08 6.66 -7.90
C LEU A 55 -8.45 7.10 -9.33
N LYS A 56 -8.13 8.37 -9.63
CA LYS A 56 -8.42 9.03 -10.90
C LYS A 56 -7.11 9.31 -11.62
N GLY A 57 -7.02 8.91 -12.88
CA GLY A 57 -5.85 9.18 -13.70
C GLY A 57 -5.43 8.00 -14.56
N ASP A 58 -4.27 8.15 -15.19
CA ASP A 58 -3.66 7.05 -15.95
C ASP A 58 -3.11 6.01 -14.97
N LEU A 59 -3.79 4.85 -14.92
CA LEU A 59 -3.40 3.72 -14.07
C LEU A 59 -1.96 3.26 -14.34
N LYS A 60 -1.48 3.41 -15.58
CA LYS A 60 -0.09 3.11 -15.95
C LYS A 60 0.89 4.03 -15.23
N ASN A 61 0.60 5.33 -15.21
CA ASN A 61 1.45 6.31 -14.51
C ASN A 61 1.39 6.11 -12.99
N PHE A 62 0.20 5.84 -12.44
CA PHE A 62 0.06 5.49 -11.03
C PHE A 62 0.99 4.32 -10.63
N PHE A 63 0.97 3.23 -11.42
CA PHE A 63 1.83 2.09 -11.14
C PHE A 63 3.32 2.39 -11.35
N ARG A 64 3.67 3.21 -12.34
CA ARG A 64 5.06 3.64 -12.57
C ARG A 64 5.58 4.43 -11.38
N GLU A 65 4.87 5.47 -10.97
CA GLU A 65 5.25 6.32 -9.83
C GLU A 65 5.34 5.50 -8.53
N LEU A 66 4.42 4.56 -8.34
CA LEU A 66 4.46 3.65 -7.20
C LEU A 66 5.69 2.75 -7.23
N PHE A 67 6.04 2.21 -8.40
CA PHE A 67 7.21 1.36 -8.59
C PHE A 67 8.52 2.13 -8.36
N GLU A 68 8.66 3.31 -8.98
CA GLU A 68 9.80 4.22 -8.79
C GLU A 68 10.00 4.55 -7.31
N LYS A 69 8.92 4.92 -6.61
CA LYS A 69 8.98 5.24 -5.18
C LYS A 69 9.46 4.05 -4.34
N LEU A 70 9.03 2.83 -4.68
CA LEU A 70 9.43 1.61 -3.98
C LEU A 70 10.90 1.22 -4.24
N GLU A 71 11.40 1.42 -5.47
CA GLU A 71 12.81 1.21 -5.79
C GLU A 71 13.69 2.23 -5.06
N MET A 72 13.36 3.52 -5.15
CA MET A 72 14.09 4.58 -4.42
C MET A 72 14.13 4.31 -2.92
N THR A 73 12.98 3.97 -2.31
CA THR A 73 12.94 3.69 -0.87
C THR A 73 13.78 2.46 -0.52
N SER A 74 13.81 1.43 -1.38
CA SER A 74 14.66 0.25 -1.17
C SER A 74 16.15 0.60 -1.22
N GLU A 75 16.57 1.44 -2.16
CA GLU A 75 17.96 1.93 -2.25
C GLU A 75 18.36 2.76 -1.03
N GLU A 76 17.50 3.67 -0.59
CA GLU A 76 17.72 4.49 0.60
C GLU A 76 17.85 3.63 1.87
N VAL A 77 16.98 2.64 2.04
CA VAL A 77 17.01 1.73 3.20
C VAL A 77 18.29 0.90 3.19
N LEU A 78 18.70 0.35 2.04
CA LEU A 78 19.96 -0.38 1.90
C LEU A 78 21.16 0.51 2.26
N SER A 79 21.20 1.75 1.76
CA SER A 79 22.23 2.72 2.08
C SER A 79 22.28 3.04 3.58
N LYS A 80 21.11 3.29 4.20
CA LYS A 80 20.98 3.53 5.65
C LYS A 80 21.46 2.32 6.46
N ARG A 81 21.08 1.09 6.09
CA ARG A 81 21.53 -0.15 6.77
C ARG A 81 23.04 -0.33 6.67
N VAL A 82 23.64 -0.18 5.49
CA VAL A 82 25.08 -0.31 5.28
C VAL A 82 25.85 0.73 6.09
N SER A 83 25.40 1.99 6.07
CA SER A 83 26.02 3.08 6.85
C SER A 83 25.92 2.83 8.36
N HIS A 84 24.74 2.42 8.84
CA HIS A 84 24.50 2.08 10.24
C HIS A 84 25.41 0.94 10.71
N MET A 85 25.45 -0.17 9.96
CA MET A 85 26.33 -1.31 10.26
C MET A 85 27.80 -0.93 10.28
N ARG A 86 28.27 -0.12 9.32
CA ARG A 86 29.67 0.36 9.27
C ARG A 86 30.02 1.18 10.51
N ARG A 87 29.17 2.16 10.88
CA ARG A 87 29.37 2.99 12.08
C ARG A 87 29.39 2.14 13.34
N TRP A 88 28.46 1.19 13.46
CA TRP A 88 28.38 0.33 14.63
C TRP A 88 29.58 -0.62 14.75
N SER A 89 30.06 -1.18 13.64
CA SER A 89 31.28 -1.99 13.61
C SER A 89 32.52 -1.18 13.98
N PHE A 90 32.63 0.06 13.49
CA PHE A 90 33.73 0.96 13.84
C PHE A 90 33.75 1.31 15.34
N LEU A 91 32.60 1.66 15.92
CA LEU A 91 32.48 1.94 17.36
C LEU A 91 32.86 0.73 18.22
N ARG A 92 32.51 -0.49 17.78
CA ARG A 92 32.90 -1.73 18.45
C ARG A 92 34.41 -1.96 18.40
N ILE A 93 35.06 -1.68 17.28
CA ILE A 93 36.53 -1.78 17.14
C ILE A 93 37.24 -0.78 18.08
N LEU A 94 36.69 0.43 18.23
CA LEU A 94 37.25 1.45 19.12
C LEU A 94 36.93 1.26 20.62
N GLY A 95 36.24 0.18 21.00
CA GLY A 95 35.86 -0.08 22.39
C GLY A 95 34.86 0.92 22.97
N ILE A 96 34.17 1.69 22.13
CA ILE A 96 33.18 2.67 22.58
C ILE A 96 31.88 1.93 22.92
N PRO A 97 31.38 2.02 24.17
CA PRO A 97 30.10 1.42 24.55
C PRO A 97 28.98 2.14 23.83
N SER A 98 28.62 1.63 22.67
CA SER A 98 27.47 2.06 21.89
C SER A 98 26.28 1.22 22.32
N GLY A 99 25.18 1.86 22.73
CA GLY A 99 24.03 1.18 23.33
C GLY A 99 23.44 0.12 22.40
N HIS A 100 23.74 -1.15 22.67
CA HIS A 100 23.37 -2.31 21.84
C HIS A 100 21.89 -2.33 21.48
N GLY A 101 21.01 -2.08 22.46
CA GLY A 101 19.56 -2.06 22.23
C GLY A 101 19.08 -0.99 21.25
N ARG A 102 19.74 0.18 21.16
CA ARG A 102 19.38 1.22 20.18
C ARG A 102 19.74 0.82 18.76
N HIS A 103 20.88 0.17 18.58
CA HIS A 103 21.31 -0.34 17.28
C HIS A 103 20.40 -1.48 16.80
N VAL A 104 20.04 -2.40 17.69
CA VAL A 104 19.08 -3.48 17.37
C VAL A 104 17.72 -2.91 16.98
N ALA A 105 17.17 -1.97 17.75
CA ALA A 105 15.89 -1.34 17.42
C ALA A 105 15.92 -0.61 16.06
N THR A 106 17.05 0.05 15.74
CA THR A 106 17.23 0.74 14.45
C THR A 106 17.28 -0.28 13.29
N ASP A 107 18.00 -1.38 13.47
CA ASP A 107 18.09 -2.45 12.46
C ASP A 107 16.74 -3.14 12.26
N GLU A 108 15.95 -3.36 13.32
CA GLU A 108 14.60 -3.94 13.23
C GLU A 108 13.65 -3.06 12.41
N ILE A 109 13.67 -1.74 12.64
CA ILE A 109 12.84 -0.79 11.86
C ILE A 109 13.25 -0.81 10.39
N LEU A 110 14.55 -0.71 10.09
CA LEU A 110 15.04 -0.72 8.71
C LEU A 110 14.71 -2.04 8.01
N ALA A 111 14.85 -3.17 8.71
CA ALA A 111 14.49 -4.48 8.18
C ALA A 111 12.98 -4.65 7.97
N GLN A 112 12.14 -4.00 8.77
CA GLN A 112 10.69 -4.00 8.53
C GLN A 112 10.35 -3.23 7.25
N VAL A 113 10.91 -2.02 7.07
CA VAL A 113 10.66 -1.21 5.87
C VAL A 113 11.13 -1.95 4.62
N GLU A 114 12.31 -2.57 4.65
CA GLU A 114 12.84 -3.34 3.52
C GLU A 114 11.93 -4.52 3.16
N ARG A 115 11.37 -5.22 4.15
CA ARG A 115 10.43 -6.33 3.91
C ARG A 115 9.14 -5.86 3.28
N GLU A 116 8.55 -4.77 3.78
CA GLU A 116 7.33 -4.19 3.19
C GLU A 116 7.61 -3.75 1.74
N ASN A 117 8.70 -3.02 1.48
CA ASN A 117 9.09 -2.57 0.14
C ASN A 117 9.32 -3.73 -0.83
N SER A 118 10.08 -4.74 -0.40
CA SER A 118 10.40 -5.91 -1.22
C SER A 118 9.14 -6.70 -1.60
N LEU A 119 8.20 -6.82 -0.66
CA LEU A 119 6.90 -7.42 -0.93
C LEU A 119 6.12 -6.59 -1.97
N GLY A 120 6.09 -5.26 -1.81
CA GLY A 120 5.37 -4.39 -2.73
C GLY A 120 5.94 -4.42 -4.14
N LEU A 121 7.28 -4.39 -4.28
CA LEU A 121 7.95 -4.57 -5.57
C LEU A 121 7.63 -5.94 -6.17
N SER A 122 7.67 -7.01 -5.37
CA SER A 122 7.35 -8.36 -5.84
C SER A 122 5.92 -8.45 -6.40
N ILE A 123 4.95 -7.86 -5.72
CA ILE A 123 3.55 -7.79 -6.19
C ILE A 123 3.48 -7.04 -7.52
N LEU A 124 4.07 -5.85 -7.63
CA LEU A 124 4.01 -5.07 -8.87
C LEU A 124 4.71 -5.78 -10.03
N LYS A 125 5.89 -6.37 -9.79
CA LYS A 125 6.62 -7.15 -10.80
C LYS A 125 5.77 -8.32 -11.30
N SER A 126 5.11 -9.03 -10.40
CA SER A 126 4.24 -10.16 -10.75
C SER A 126 2.94 -9.75 -11.46
N VAL A 127 2.32 -8.63 -11.07
CA VAL A 127 1.04 -8.18 -11.63
C VAL A 127 1.24 -7.53 -13.00
N LEU A 128 2.29 -6.73 -13.14
CA LEU A 128 2.53 -5.89 -14.32
C LEU A 128 3.48 -6.56 -15.32
N GLY A 129 4.18 -7.62 -14.91
CA GLY A 129 5.23 -8.28 -15.73
C GLY A 129 6.46 -7.40 -15.94
N VAL A 130 6.71 -6.43 -15.06
CA VAL A 130 7.85 -5.51 -15.12
C VAL A 130 9.02 -6.00 -14.27
N LYS A 131 10.24 -5.67 -14.67
CA LYS A 131 11.47 -5.90 -13.90
C LYS A 131 12.08 -4.59 -13.42
N SER A 132 11.98 -3.53 -14.23
CA SER A 132 12.41 -2.16 -13.93
C SER A 132 11.36 -1.12 -14.37
N VAL A 133 11.58 0.14 -14.00
CA VAL A 133 10.79 1.30 -14.43
C VAL A 133 10.72 1.42 -15.96
N ASP A 134 11.81 1.14 -16.66
CA ASP A 134 11.89 1.28 -18.12
C ASP A 134 10.95 0.32 -18.85
N ASP A 135 10.60 -0.81 -18.23
CA ASP A 135 9.69 -1.77 -18.83
C ASP A 135 8.29 -1.18 -19.01
N PHE A 136 7.90 -0.19 -18.20
CA PHE A 136 6.55 0.38 -18.24
C PHE A 136 6.21 0.92 -19.63
N ASP A 137 7.13 1.53 -20.37
CA ASP A 137 6.85 2.09 -21.69
C ASP A 137 6.33 1.03 -22.67
N SER A 138 6.95 -0.15 -22.65
CA SER A 138 6.59 -1.29 -23.50
C SER A 138 5.35 -2.06 -23.01
N ARG A 139 4.95 -1.88 -21.74
CA ARG A 139 3.84 -2.64 -21.14
C ARG A 139 2.49 -1.99 -21.42
N ARG A 140 1.56 -2.84 -21.82
CA ARG A 140 0.17 -2.48 -22.06
C ARG A 140 -0.67 -2.79 -20.83
N ILE A 141 -1.20 -1.76 -20.18
CA ILE A 141 -2.16 -1.85 -19.08
C ILE A 141 -3.48 -1.33 -19.62
N MET A 142 -4.49 -2.19 -19.69
CA MET A 142 -5.81 -1.84 -20.22
C MET A 142 -6.82 -1.80 -19.09
N VAL A 143 -7.43 -0.65 -18.84
CA VAL A 143 -8.56 -0.54 -17.92
C VAL A 143 -9.80 -1.15 -18.57
N GLU A 144 -10.47 -2.06 -17.86
CA GLU A 144 -11.66 -2.78 -18.34
C GLU A 144 -12.96 -2.23 -17.75
N GLY A 145 -12.90 -1.56 -16.59
CA GLY A 145 -14.07 -0.98 -15.94
C GLY A 145 -13.93 -0.89 -14.43
N VAL A 146 -15.06 -0.71 -13.74
CA VAL A 146 -15.13 -0.68 -12.28
C VAL A 146 -15.95 -1.87 -11.81
N LEU A 147 -15.43 -2.57 -10.81
CA LEU A 147 -16.09 -3.63 -10.08
C LEU A 147 -16.30 -3.19 -8.64
N TYR A 148 -17.26 -3.81 -7.95
CA TYR A 148 -17.60 -3.47 -6.58
C TYR A 148 -17.44 -4.67 -5.67
N LYS A 149 -17.01 -4.40 -4.44
CA LYS A 149 -16.88 -5.40 -3.39
C LYS A 149 -17.68 -4.99 -2.16
N ASP A 150 -18.58 -5.88 -1.75
CA ASP A 150 -19.41 -5.67 -0.57
C ASP A 150 -18.73 -6.20 0.68
N ILE A 151 -18.49 -5.27 1.61
CA ILE A 151 -17.86 -5.59 2.89
C ILE A 151 -18.66 -5.06 4.07
N ARG A 152 -18.51 -5.76 5.19
CA ARG A 152 -19.08 -5.40 6.50
C ARG A 152 -18.07 -5.66 7.61
N VAL A 153 -18.25 -4.98 8.74
CA VAL A 153 -17.43 -5.21 9.94
C VAL A 153 -18.17 -6.16 10.88
N VAL A 154 -17.53 -7.26 11.24
CA VAL A 154 -18.02 -8.23 12.23
C VAL A 154 -16.92 -8.46 13.27
N SER A 155 -17.19 -8.08 14.52
CA SER A 155 -16.23 -8.24 15.64
C SER A 155 -14.83 -7.69 15.35
N GLY A 156 -14.76 -6.50 14.73
CA GLY A 156 -13.49 -5.84 14.37
C GLY A 156 -12.75 -6.44 13.16
N ARG A 157 -13.37 -7.40 12.45
CA ARG A 157 -12.85 -7.98 11.20
C ARG A 157 -13.68 -7.51 10.03
N ILE A 158 -13.03 -7.35 8.88
CA ILE A 158 -13.70 -7.03 7.63
C ILE A 158 -14.03 -8.33 6.93
N VAL A 159 -15.32 -8.54 6.65
CA VAL A 159 -15.82 -9.74 6.00
C VAL A 159 -16.63 -9.38 4.77
N GLU A 160 -16.57 -10.26 3.78
CA GLU A 160 -17.37 -10.24 2.56
C GLU A 160 -18.81 -10.67 2.82
N ILE A 161 -19.66 -10.55 1.79
CA ILE A 161 -21.07 -10.93 1.85
C ILE A 161 -21.25 -12.43 2.13
N ASP A 162 -20.34 -13.28 1.64
CA ASP A 162 -20.32 -14.73 1.84
C ASP A 162 -19.74 -15.15 3.22
N GLY A 163 -19.32 -14.17 4.05
CA GLY A 163 -18.75 -14.41 5.37
C GLY A 163 -17.23 -14.64 5.40
N ARG A 164 -16.55 -14.62 4.25
CA ARG A 164 -15.09 -14.74 4.18
C ARG A 164 -14.40 -13.48 4.72
N GLU A 165 -13.34 -13.66 5.49
CA GLU A 165 -12.54 -12.55 6.01
C GLU A 165 -11.64 -11.95 4.93
N ASP A 166 -11.72 -10.64 4.73
CA ASP A 166 -10.72 -9.88 3.98
C ASP A 166 -9.51 -9.61 4.91
N LYS A 167 -8.51 -10.49 4.82
CA LYS A 167 -7.30 -10.42 5.64
C LYS A 167 -6.48 -9.16 5.38
N VAL A 168 -6.48 -8.66 4.15
CA VAL A 168 -5.71 -7.47 3.76
C VAL A 168 -6.30 -6.27 4.47
N TYR A 169 -7.60 -6.02 4.28
CA TYR A 169 -8.28 -4.90 4.91
C TYR A 169 -8.28 -5.02 6.44
N THR A 170 -8.49 -6.23 6.98
CA THR A 170 -8.45 -6.47 8.42
C THR A 170 -7.07 -6.18 9.01
N ASN A 171 -5.98 -6.51 8.30
CA ASN A 171 -4.63 -6.17 8.75
C ASN A 171 -4.36 -4.67 8.60
N LEU A 172 -4.79 -4.03 7.52
CA LEU A 172 -4.64 -2.59 7.32
C LEU A 172 -5.34 -1.77 8.41
N LEU A 173 -6.52 -2.21 8.90
CA LEU A 173 -7.16 -1.60 10.06
C LEU A 173 -6.26 -1.59 11.32
N LYS A 174 -5.41 -2.60 11.48
CA LYS A 174 -4.51 -2.72 12.64
C LYS A 174 -3.26 -1.85 12.48
N ILE A 175 -2.61 -1.94 11.31
CA ILE A 175 -1.25 -1.44 11.09
C ILE A 175 -1.18 -0.05 10.43
N ASP A 176 -2.26 0.43 9.81
CA ASP A 176 -2.29 1.69 9.08
C ASP A 176 -3.34 2.65 9.67
N PRO A 177 -2.93 3.66 10.47
CA PRO A 177 -3.86 4.60 11.08
C PRO A 177 -4.66 5.45 10.08
N ALA A 178 -4.07 5.76 8.92
CA ALA A 178 -4.72 6.57 7.89
C ALA A 178 -5.83 5.76 7.21
N PHE A 179 -5.53 4.52 6.82
CA PHE A 179 -6.54 3.57 6.35
C PHE A 179 -7.64 3.36 7.38
N ARG A 180 -7.28 3.11 8.66
CA ARG A 180 -8.26 2.89 9.74
C ARG A 180 -9.22 4.07 9.87
N THR A 181 -8.69 5.29 9.83
CA THR A 181 -9.50 6.52 9.91
C THR A 181 -10.44 6.62 8.72
N ALA A 182 -9.91 6.53 7.49
CA ALA A 182 -10.69 6.61 6.27
C ALA A 182 -11.77 5.52 6.20
N PHE A 183 -11.43 4.31 6.61
CA PHE A 183 -12.34 3.17 6.67
C PHE A 183 -13.53 3.42 7.60
N TYR A 184 -13.28 3.81 8.85
CA TYR A 184 -14.37 4.06 9.79
C TYR A 184 -15.18 5.30 9.43
N SER A 185 -14.57 6.34 8.85
CA SER A 185 -15.28 7.50 8.32
C SER A 185 -16.25 7.09 7.19
N ALA A 186 -15.78 6.25 6.26
CA ALA A 186 -16.61 5.72 5.18
C ALA A 186 -17.72 4.78 5.70
N TYR A 187 -17.39 3.92 6.67
CA TYR A 187 -18.29 2.89 7.19
C TYR A 187 -19.45 3.45 8.02
N PHE A 188 -19.20 4.43 8.89
CA PHE A 188 -20.23 4.98 9.80
C PHE A 188 -21.06 6.13 9.22
N ARG A 189 -20.79 6.55 7.97
CA ARG A 189 -21.51 7.59 7.20
C ARG A 189 -22.14 8.71 8.04
N ARG A 190 -21.29 9.63 8.52
CA ARG A 190 -21.57 11.08 8.58
C ARG A 190 -20.27 11.85 8.37
N THR A 191 -19.88 12.04 7.12
CA THR A 191 -19.19 13.21 6.53
C THR A 191 -18.23 12.80 5.41
N PHE A 192 -18.29 13.59 4.32
CA PHE A 192 -17.14 13.89 3.47
C PHE A 192 -15.91 14.06 4.36
N LEU A 193 -14.83 13.34 4.08
CA LEU A 193 -13.54 13.59 4.72
C LEU A 193 -13.23 15.10 4.56
N PRO A 194 -13.14 15.88 5.65
CA PRO A 194 -12.79 17.29 5.53
C PRO A 194 -11.43 17.39 4.85
N LYS A 195 -11.22 18.40 4.00
CA LYS A 195 -9.92 18.71 3.34
C LYS A 195 -8.73 18.71 4.32
N GLU A 196 -9.00 18.87 5.62
CA GLU A 196 -8.02 18.77 6.71
C GLU A 196 -7.47 17.36 6.93
N ILE A 197 -8.21 16.29 6.61
CA ILE A 197 -7.72 14.91 6.69
C ILE A 197 -6.87 14.55 5.48
N GLU A 198 -7.26 14.99 4.27
CA GLU A 198 -6.39 14.90 3.07
C GLU A 198 -5.07 15.62 3.31
N LYS A 199 -5.14 16.85 3.84
CA LYS A 199 -3.96 17.65 4.18
C LYS A 199 -3.12 16.99 5.29
N ARG A 200 -3.74 16.44 6.34
CA ARG A 200 -2.99 15.74 7.42
C ARG A 200 -2.38 14.42 6.96
N ALA A 201 -3.02 13.69 6.04
CA ALA A 201 -2.45 12.49 5.44
C ALA A 201 -1.26 12.81 4.53
N GLN A 202 -1.34 13.92 3.79
CA GLN A 202 -0.22 14.47 3.02
C GLN A 202 0.90 14.94 3.96
N ASP A 203 0.62 15.79 4.94
CA ASP A 203 1.60 16.35 5.89
C ASP A 203 2.29 15.25 6.73
N PHE A 204 1.58 14.18 7.11
CA PHE A 204 2.16 13.04 7.81
C PHE A 204 3.02 12.16 6.89
N SER A 205 2.64 12.00 5.62
CA SER A 205 3.47 11.31 4.63
C SER A 205 4.76 12.08 4.34
N TYR A 206 4.70 13.42 4.32
CA TYR A 206 5.87 14.29 4.18
C TYR A 206 6.77 14.31 5.43
N SER A 207 6.21 14.24 6.64
CA SER A 207 7.02 14.25 7.87
C SER A 207 7.81 12.95 8.08
N GLN A 208 7.31 11.82 7.58
CA GLN A 208 8.05 10.55 7.55
C GLN A 208 9.11 10.48 6.44
N GLN A 209 9.10 11.41 5.47
CA GLN A 209 10.13 11.56 4.44
C GLN A 209 11.25 12.52 4.86
N ALA A 210 11.01 13.36 5.87
CA ALA A 210 11.95 14.39 6.34
C ALA A 210 12.80 13.97 7.57
N THR A 211 12.76 12.68 7.96
CA THR A 211 13.57 12.11 9.06
C THR A 211 14.36 10.87 8.61
#